data_AF-A0A534VH88-F1
#
_entry.id   AF-A0A534VH88-F1
#
_cell.length_a   1.000
_cell.length_b   1.000
_cell.length_c   1.000
_cell.angle_alpha   90.00
_cell.angle_beta   90.00
_cell.angle_gamma   90.00
#
_symmetry.space_group_name_H-M   'P 1'
#
loop_
_entity.id
_entity.type
_entity.pdbx_description
1 polymer ?
#
loop_
_entity_poly.entity_id
_entity_poly.type
_entity_poly.pdbx_seq_one_letter_code
_entity_poly.pdbx_strand_id
1 'polypeptide(L)' 'MRMGPAALLLFSLASVARAADAPATAPAAGGLEVPEAVYDAGKVDRGVTVRHEFVLKNVGPGELSINAKPG' A
#
# COMPACT_ATOMS: atom_id res chain seq x y z
N MET A 1 -44.11 32.16 48.75
CA MET A 1 -43.86 31.51 47.44
C MET A 1 -42.58 32.11 46.89
N ARG A 2 -41.63 31.43 46.26
CA ARG A 2 -41.22 30.02 46.13
C ARG A 2 -40.10 30.09 45.06
N MET A 3 -39.04 29.31 45.26
CA MET A 3 -37.99 28.94 44.29
C MET A 3 -36.91 29.97 43.93
N GLY A 4 -35.69 29.65 44.38
CA GLY A 4 -34.44 30.39 44.18
C GLY A 4 -33.67 29.99 42.91
N PRO A 5 -32.39 30.39 42.79
CA PRO A 5 -31.64 30.48 41.53
C PRO A 5 -31.14 29.12 40.99
N ALA A 6 -31.73 28.01 41.42
CA ALA A 6 -31.17 26.67 41.30
C ALA A 6 -31.64 25.88 40.05
N ALA A 7 -32.09 26.56 38.99
CA ALA A 7 -32.56 25.88 37.78
C ALA A 7 -31.73 26.20 36.53
N LEU A 8 -30.50 26.71 36.71
CA LEU A 8 -29.57 27.03 35.61
C LEU A 8 -28.56 25.90 35.33
N LEU A 9 -28.86 24.67 35.75
CA LEU A 9 -27.97 23.53 35.59
C LEU A 9 -28.70 22.37 34.94
N LEU A 10 -28.04 21.80 33.93
CA LEU A 10 -28.28 20.51 33.30
C LEU A 10 -29.19 20.49 32.06
N PHE A 11 -28.78 21.23 31.03
CA PHE A 11 -28.99 20.80 29.65
C PHE A 11 -27.67 20.80 28.88
N SER A 12 -26.67 20.07 29.39
CA SER A 12 -25.49 19.70 28.61
C SER A 12 -25.76 18.36 27.94
N LEU A 13 -26.56 18.37 26.87
CA LEU A 13 -26.54 17.29 25.88
C LEU A 13 -25.16 17.32 25.22
N ALA A 14 -24.22 16.57 25.76
CA ALA A 14 -22.95 16.32 25.12
C ALA A 14 -23.19 15.39 23.92
N SER A 15 -23.44 15.97 22.75
CA SER A 15 -23.44 15.24 21.50
C SER A 15 -22.03 14.76 21.21
N VAL A 16 -21.74 13.50 21.48
CA VAL A 16 -20.50 12.85 21.06
C VAL A 16 -20.60 12.69 19.54
N ALA A 17 -20.05 13.63 18.79
CA ALA A 17 -19.88 13.46 17.35
C ALA A 17 -18.89 12.32 17.15
N ARG A 18 -19.38 11.17 16.68
CA ARG A 18 -18.52 10.08 16.24
C ARG A 18 -17.77 10.61 15.01
N ALA A 19 -16.45 10.76 15.12
CA ALA A 19 -15.61 11.04 13.96
C ALA A 19 -15.94 9.97 12.92
N ALA A 20 -16.48 10.41 11.78
CA ALA A 20 -16.64 9.52 10.64
C ALA A 20 -15.24 9.00 10.29
N ASP A 21 -15.08 7.68 10.15
CA ASP A 21 -13.86 7.11 9.62
C ASP A 21 -13.55 7.84 8.30
N ALA A 22 -12.48 8.62 8.29
CA ALA A 22 -11.96 9.16 7.06
C ALA A 22 -11.66 7.97 6.15
N PRO A 23 -12.01 8.02 4.85
CA PRO A 23 -11.70 6.93 3.95
C PRO A 23 -10.19 6.66 4.03
N ALA A 24 -9.84 5.45 4.46
CA ALA A 24 -8.45 5.03 4.55
C ALA A 24 -7.80 5.28 3.18
N THR A 25 -6.75 6.10 3.15
CA THR A 25 -6.00 6.34 1.92
C THR A 25 -5.43 5.00 1.47
N ALA A 26 -5.74 4.60 0.24
CA ALA A 26 -5.21 3.36 -0.31
C ALA A 26 -3.68 3.37 -0.21
N PRO A 27 -3.04 2.23 0.14
CA PRO A 27 -1.59 2.16 0.16
C PRO A 27 -1.01 2.61 -1.18
N ALA A 28 0.08 3.37 -1.13
CA ALA A 28 0.81 3.74 -2.32
C ALA A 28 1.18 2.46 -3.10
N ALA A 29 0.96 2.46 -4.42
CA ALA A 29 1.28 1.31 -5.25
C ALA A 29 2.78 1.25 -5.54
N GLY A 30 3.37 0.06 -5.48
CA GLY A 30 4.68 -0.21 -6.06
C GLY A 30 4.65 -0.06 -7.58
N GLY A 31 5.81 0.12 -8.20
CA GLY A 31 5.95 0.26 -9.65
C GLY A 31 7.11 -0.60 -10.13
N LEU A 32 6.88 -1.46 -11.12
CA LEU A 32 7.91 -2.37 -11.62
C LEU A 32 8.50 -1.82 -12.92
N GLU A 33 9.81 -1.57 -12.92
CA GLU A 33 10.60 -1.36 -14.15
C GLU A 33 11.43 -2.62 -14.42
N VAL A 34 11.38 -3.10 -15.67
CA VAL A 34 12.15 -4.25 -16.16
C VAL A 34 13.02 -3.75 -17.32
N PRO A 35 14.28 -3.34 -17.06
CA PRO A 35 15.17 -2.78 -18.09
C PRO A 35 15.48 -3.75 -19.23
N GLU A 36 15.57 -5.04 -18.91
CA GLU A 36 15.76 -6.13 -19.87
C GLU A 36 14.67 -7.17 -19.63
N ALA A 37 13.73 -7.28 -20.57
CA ALA A 37 12.61 -8.21 -20.46
C ALA A 37 12.88 -9.56 -21.14
N VAL A 38 13.90 -9.62 -22.00
CA VAL A 38 14.21 -10.79 -22.83
C VAL A 38 15.72 -10.96 -22.91
N TYR A 39 16.18 -12.18 -22.64
CA TYR A 39 17.56 -12.59 -22.85
C TYR A 39 17.61 -13.68 -23.92
N ASP A 40 18.42 -13.47 -24.95
CA ASP A 40 18.74 -14.48 -25.96
C ASP A 40 20.11 -15.09 -25.66
N ALA A 41 20.13 -16.36 -25.27
CA ALA A 41 21.35 -17.10 -24.99
C ALA A 41 22.17 -17.44 -26.26
N GLY A 42 21.59 -17.23 -27.45
CA GLY A 42 22.21 -17.50 -28.73
C GLY A 42 22.54 -18.98 -28.94
N LYS A 43 23.65 -19.24 -29.62
CA LYS A 43 24.17 -20.61 -29.83
C LYS A 43 25.00 -21.03 -28.63
N VAL A 44 24.67 -22.17 -28.06
CA VAL A 44 25.37 -22.74 -26.91
C VAL A 44 25.90 -24.14 -27.22
N ASP A 45 27.11 -24.43 -26.75
CA ASP A 45 27.71 -25.75 -26.87
C ASP A 45 27.09 -26.75 -25.88
N ARG A 46 27.18 -28.03 -26.21
CA ARG A 46 26.64 -29.09 -25.34
C ARG A 46 27.43 -29.19 -24.04
N GLY A 47 26.71 -29.42 -22.95
CA GLY A 47 27.28 -29.58 -21.62
C GLY A 47 27.57 -28.27 -20.89
N VAL A 48 27.28 -27.12 -21.51
CA VAL A 48 27.47 -25.79 -20.89
C VAL A 48 26.21 -25.38 -20.13
N THR A 49 26.41 -24.80 -18.94
CA THR A 49 25.32 -24.15 -18.19
C THR A 49 25.32 -22.65 -18.49
N VAL A 50 24.19 -22.12 -18.97
CA VAL A 50 23.99 -20.68 -19.14
C VAL A 50 23.32 -20.11 -17.91
N ARG A 51 23.82 -18.99 -17.42
CA ARG A 51 23.22 -18.20 -16.34
C ARG A 51 23.06 -16.77 -16.81
N HIS A 52 21.89 -16.21 -16.59
CA HIS A 52 21.59 -14.81 -16.82
C HIS A 52 20.69 -14.32 -15.69
N GLU A 53 20.91 -13.07 -15.26
CA GLU A 53 20.21 -12.45 -14.15
C GLU A 53 19.45 -11.23 -14.65
N PHE A 54 18.14 -11.21 -14.43
CA PHE A 54 17.32 -10.03 -14.68
C PHE A 54 17.33 -9.13 -13.45
N VAL A 55 17.70 -7.87 -13.63
CA VAL A 55 17.64 -6.85 -12.58
C VAL A 55 16.32 -6.11 -12.69
N LEU A 56 15.51 -6.14 -11.63
CA LEU A 56 14.22 -5.45 -11.57
C LEU A 56 14.30 -4.27 -10.61
N LYS A 57 13.59 -3.19 -10.89
CA LYS A 57 13.55 -2.00 -10.01
C LYS A 57 12.14 -1.73 -9.53
N ASN A 58 12.00 -1.42 -8.23
CA ASN A 58 10.81 -0.77 -7.71
C ASN A 58 10.95 0.74 -7.88
N VAL A 59 10.21 1.31 -8.83
CA VAL A 59 10.18 2.75 -9.14
C VAL A 59 8.96 3.45 -8.54
N GLY A 60 8.05 2.69 -7.93
CA GLY A 60 6.86 3.23 -7.27
C GLY A 60 7.12 3.60 -5.81
N PRO A 61 6.30 4.50 -5.24
CA PRO A 61 6.40 4.89 -3.83
C PRO A 61 5.92 3.80 -2.85
N GLY A 62 5.23 2.77 -3.35
CA GLY A 62 4.73 1.64 -2.57
C GLY A 62 5.66 0.44 -2.53
N GLU A 63 5.37 -0.47 -1.60
CA GLU A 63 6.00 -1.80 -1.59
C GLU A 63 5.63 -2.59 -2.85
N LEU A 64 6.60 -3.35 -3.37
CA LEU A 64 6.44 -4.18 -4.56
C LEU A 64 6.67 -5.65 -4.18
N SER A 65 5.67 -6.47 -4.45
CA SER A 65 5.75 -7.93 -4.31
C SER A 65 5.82 -8.57 -5.70
N ILE A 66 6.79 -9.47 -5.90
CA ILE A 66 7.00 -10.14 -7.18
C ILE A 66 6.65 -11.62 -7.01
N ASN A 67 5.65 -12.09 -7.75
CA ASN A 67 5.30 -13.50 -7.84
C ASN A 67 5.75 -14.03 -9.22
N ALA A 68 6.93 -14.65 -9.25
CA ALA A 68 7.47 -15.24 -10.47
C ALA A 68 7.05 -16.70 -10.58
N LYS A 69 6.37 -17.05 -11.68
CA LYS A 69 6.10 -18.45 -12.04
C LYS A 69 7.16 -18.90 -13.04
N PRO A 70 7.76 -20.10 -12.88
CA PRO A 70 8.58 -20.70 -13.94
C PRO A 70 7.74 -20.82 -15.22
N GLY A 71 8.29 -20.35 -16.34
CA GLY A 71 7.71 -20.51 -17.67
C GLY A 71 7.82 -21.92 -18.20
#